data_AF-A0A2N6PUU9-F1
#
_entry.id   AF-A0A2N6PUU9-F1
#
_cell.length_a   1.000
_cell.length_b   1.000
_cell.length_c   1.000
_cell.angle_alpha   90.00
_cell.angle_beta   90.00
_cell.angle_gamma   90.00
#
_symmetry.space_group_name_H-M   'P 1'
#
loop_
_entity.id
_entity.type
_entity.pdbx_description
1 polymer ?
#
loop_
_entity_poly.entity_id
_entity_poly.type
_entity_poly.pdbx_seq_one_letter_code
_entity_poly.pdbx_strand_id
1 'polypeptide(L)' 'MAVSAVVTRSKNGQWVNEVDGAPELSRSYTSRDEAIEEGEALAAEHGARHEIEHSEPTGAITDGGAPDDA' A
#
# COMPACT_ATOMS: atom_id res chain seq x y z
N MET A 1 -0.22 -14.58 17.86
CA MET A 1 0.87 -13.73 17.32
C MET A 1 0.37 -12.30 17.32
N ALA A 2 1.22 -11.31 17.58
CA ALA A 2 0.79 -9.91 17.56
C ALA A 2 0.91 -9.37 16.14
N VAL A 3 -0.11 -8.67 15.67
CA VAL A 3 -0.05 -7.92 14.41
C VAL A 3 0.82 -6.68 14.64
N SER A 4 1.90 -6.55 13.88
CA SER A 4 2.86 -5.45 13.98
C SER A 4 2.59 -4.36 12.95
N ALA A 5 2.28 -4.76 11.71
CA ALA A 5 1.99 -3.86 10.60
C ALA A 5 1.05 -4.51 9.57
N VAL A 6 0.33 -3.66 8.85
CA VAL A 6 -0.47 -4.03 7.67
C VAL A 6 0.11 -3.29 6.48
N VAL A 7 0.53 -4.02 5.45
CA VAL A 7 1.14 -3.47 4.24
C VAL A 7 0.21 -3.69 3.05
N THR A 8 -0.37 -2.61 2.53
CA THR A 8 -1.15 -2.63 1.29
C THR A 8 -0.22 -2.48 0.10
N ARG A 9 -0.12 -3.51 -0.74
CA ARG A 9 0.75 -3.51 -1.92
C ARG A 9 0.06 -4.05 -3.17
N SER A 10 0.49 -3.62 -4.36
CA SER A 10 0.03 -4.19 -5.63
C SER A 10 0.88 -5.40 -6.02
N LYS A 11 0.23 -6.56 -6.22
CA LYS A 11 0.86 -7.84 -6.57
C LYS A 11 0.09 -8.48 -7.72
N ASN A 12 0.75 -8.65 -8.88
CA ASN A 12 0.18 -9.27 -10.08
C ASN A 12 -1.17 -8.65 -10.52
N GLY A 13 -1.30 -7.31 -10.41
CA GLY A 13 -2.53 -6.60 -10.78
C GLY A 13 -3.65 -6.68 -9.73
N GLN A 14 -3.39 -7.26 -8.57
CA GLN A 14 -4.31 -7.29 -7.44
C GLN A 14 -3.72 -6.48 -6.27
N TRP A 15 -4.57 -5.86 -5.46
CA TRP A 15 -4.14 -5.20 -4.23
C TRP A 15 -4.20 -6.17 -3.08
N VAL A 16 -3.19 -6.21 -2.22
CA VAL A 16 -3.10 -7.16 -1.12
C VAL A 16 -2.71 -6.42 0.15
N ASN A 17 -3.48 -6.66 1.21
CA ASN A 17 -3.13 -6.28 2.57
C ASN A 17 -2.38 -7.43 3.21
N GLU A 18 -1.06 -7.34 3.27
CA GLU A 18 -0.22 -8.31 3.93
C GLU A 18 -0.04 -7.92 5.40
N VAL A 19 -0.24 -8.87 6.31
CA VAL A 19 -0.27 -8.62 7.75
C VAL A 19 0.97 -9.24 8.38
N ASP A 20 1.88 -8.40 8.87
CA ASP A 20 3.10 -8.87 9.54
C ASP A 20 2.75 -9.52 10.88
N GLY A 21 3.30 -10.71 11.11
CA GLY A 21 3.00 -11.56 12.27
C GLY A 21 1.69 -12.37 12.18
N ALA A 22 0.80 -12.11 11.22
CA ALA A 22 -0.46 -12.85 11.06
C ALA A 22 -0.90 -12.99 9.59
N PRO A 23 -0.17 -13.76 8.76
CA PRO A 23 -0.46 -13.90 7.33
C PRO A 23 -1.84 -14.49 7.04
N GLU A 24 -2.45 -15.20 8.00
CA GLU A 24 -3.83 -15.69 7.92
C GLU A 24 -4.90 -14.59 7.85
N LEU A 25 -4.57 -13.36 8.27
CA LEU A 25 -5.42 -12.18 8.17
C LEU A 25 -5.25 -11.42 6.84
N SER A 26 -4.28 -11.83 6.01
CA SER A 26 -4.04 -11.16 4.73
C SER A 26 -5.21 -11.32 3.78
N ARG A 27 -5.53 -10.24 3.06
CA ARG A 27 -6.67 -10.19 2.12
C ARG A 27 -6.30 -9.51 0.82
N SER A 28 -6.91 -9.99 -0.25
CA SER A 28 -6.72 -9.47 -1.60
C SER A 28 -7.97 -8.78 -2.10
N TYR A 29 -7.78 -7.65 -2.77
CA TYR A 29 -8.81 -6.74 -3.25
C TYR A 29 -8.57 -6.40 -4.71
N THR A 30 -9.65 -6.09 -5.41
CA THR A 30 -9.59 -5.71 -6.83
C THR A 30 -9.28 -4.23 -7.02
N SER A 31 -9.60 -3.40 -6.02
CA SER A 31 -9.45 -1.95 -6.06
C SER A 31 -8.42 -1.48 -5.05
N ARG A 32 -7.66 -0.43 -5.42
CA ARG A 32 -6.67 0.20 -4.54
C ARG A 32 -7.33 0.82 -3.32
N ASP A 33 -8.36 1.65 -3.56
CA ASP A 33 -9.03 2.40 -2.51
C ASP A 33 -9.66 1.45 -1.48
N GLU A 34 -10.34 0.40 -1.96
CA GLU A 34 -10.88 -0.68 -1.12
C GLU A 34 -9.80 -1.34 -0.25
N ALA A 35 -8.64 -1.68 -0.84
CA ALA A 35 -7.53 -2.28 -0.09
C ALA A 35 -6.96 -1.32 0.99
N ILE A 36 -6.91 -0.03 0.70
CA ILE A 36 -6.41 0.99 1.63
C ILE A 36 -7.38 1.16 2.78
N GLU A 37 -8.67 1.34 2.51
CA GLU A 37 -9.71 1.50 3.54
C GLU A 37 -9.74 0.30 4.48
N GLU A 38 -9.73 -0.91 3.93
CA GLU A 38 -9.73 -2.15 4.70
C GLU A 38 -8.41 -2.38 5.45
N GLY A 39 -7.29 -1.93 4.87
CA GLY A 39 -5.97 -2.04 5.49
C GLY A 39 -5.81 -1.11 6.68
N GLU A 40 -6.32 0.12 6.56
CA GLU A 40 -6.35 1.11 7.64
C GLU A 40 -7.25 0.63 8.79
N ALA A 41 -8.45 0.14 8.46
CA ALA A 41 -9.37 -0.42 9.45
C ALA A 41 -8.74 -1.58 10.22
N LEU A 42 -8.14 -2.55 9.51
CA LEU A 42 -7.49 -3.70 10.12
C LEU A 42 -6.31 -3.29 11.02
N ALA A 43 -5.49 -2.33 10.57
CA ALA A 43 -4.40 -1.82 11.38
C ALA A 43 -4.92 -1.14 12.66
N ALA A 44 -5.98 -0.33 12.56
CA ALA A 44 -6.60 0.35 13.69
C ALA A 44 -7.19 -0.64 14.71
N GLU A 45 -7.88 -1.68 14.24
CA GLU A 45 -8.47 -2.74 15.09
C GLU A 45 -7.40 -3.48 15.92
N HIS A 46 -6.21 -3.66 15.34
CA HIS A 46 -5.11 -4.36 15.97
C HIS A 46 -4.08 -3.45 16.66
N GLY A 47 -4.25 -2.12 16.60
CA GLY A 47 -3.28 -1.15 17.11
C GLY A 47 -1.93 -1.20 16.37
N ALA A 48 -1.95 -1.62 15.11
CA ALA A 48 -0.80 -1.76 14.23
C ALA A 48 -0.64 -0.53 13.33
N ARG A 49 0.50 -0.44 12.64
CA ARG A 49 0.74 0.59 11.63
C ARG A 49 0.23 0.13 10.26
N HIS A 50 -0.43 1.01 9.53
CA HIS A 50 -0.75 0.80 8.12
C HIS A 50 0.29 1.48 7.23
N GLU A 51 0.78 0.74 6.22
CA GLU A 51 1.73 1.23 5.23
C GLU A 51 1.25 0.86 3.83
N ILE A 52 1.40 1.78 2.88
CA ILE A 52 0.99 1.57 1.49
C ILE A 52 2.26 1.54 0.64
N GLU A 53 2.59 0.36 0.13
CA GLU A 53 3.66 0.22 -0.86
C GLU A 53 3.09 0.55 -2.24
N HIS A 54 3.37 1.77 -2.67
CA HIS A 54 3.29 2.11 -4.07
C HIS A 54 4.42 1.38 -4.79
N SER A 55 4.09 0.29 -5.49
CA SER A 55 4.95 -0.20 -6.56
C SER A 55 5.04 0.91 -7.60
N GLU A 56 6.00 1.82 -7.47
CA GLU A 56 6.38 2.66 -8.59
C GLU A 56 6.85 1.70 -9.69
N PRO A 57 6.25 1.67 -10.91
CA PRO A 57 7.12 1.47 -12.04
C PRO A 57 8.13 2.61 -11.91
N THR A 58 9.39 2.32 -11.63
CA THR A 58 10.44 3.33 -11.56
C THR A 58 10.45 4.07 -12.90
N GLY A 59 9.77 5.21 -12.90
CA GLY A 59 9.27 5.88 -14.09
C GLY A 59 8.94 7.32 -13.78
N ALA A 60 9.65 7.91 -12.80
CA ALA A 60 9.84 9.34 -12.76
C ALA A 60 10.73 9.73 -13.94
N ILE A 61 10.16 9.85 -15.14
CA ILE A 61 10.65 10.86 -16.08
C ILE A 61 9.99 12.16 -15.63
N THR A 62 10.61 12.79 -14.63
CA THR A 62 10.45 14.22 -14.45
C THR A 62 11.08 14.86 -15.69
N ASP A 63 10.28 15.14 -16.73
CA ASP A 63 10.66 16.09 -17.77
C ASP A 63 10.70 17.46 -17.10
N GLY A 64 11.89 17.79 -16.56
CA GLY A 64 12.21 19.07 -15.97
C GLY A 64 12.36 20.12 -17.07
N GLY A 65 11.28 20.41 -17.79
CA GLY A 65 11.19 21.56 -18.69
C GLY A 65 10.75 22.80 -17.92
N ALA A 66 11.67 23.40 -17.16
CA ALA A 66 11.49 24.80 -16.78
C ALA A 66 11.80 25.65 -18.02
N PRO A 67 10.86 26.45 -18.56
CA PRO A 67 11.26 27.57 -19.40
C PRO A 67 11.92 28.60 -18.47
N ASP A 68 13.24 28.63 -18.50
CA ASP A 68 14.02 29.75 -17.98
C ASP A 68 13.65 31.02 -18.77
N ASP A 69 13.46 32.09 -18.01
CA ASP A 69 13.05 33.43 -18.39
C ASP A 69 14.09 34.10 -19.31
N ALA A 70 13.66 34.69 -20.44
CA ALA A 70 14.39 35.74 -21.18
C ALA A 70 13.46 36.54 -22.09
#